data_AF-A0A5M3Z3C3-F1
#
_entry.id   AF-A0A5M3Z3C3-F1
#
_cell.length_a   1.000
_cell.length_b   1.000
_cell.length_c   1.000
_cell.angle_alpha   90.00
_cell.angle_beta   90.00
_cell.angle_gamma   90.00
#
_symmetry.space_group_name_H-M   'P 1'
#
loop_
_entity.id
_entity.type
_entity.pdbx_description
1 polymer ?
#
loop_
_entity_poly.entity_id
_entity_poly.type
_entity_poly.pdbx_seq_one_letter_code
_entity_poly.pdbx_strand_id
1 'polypeptide(L)'
;MNMSLTPNTLYIALYVRTDPPVPDNFHWALAPWMASHGPESNILKTFLLVGLLRIVDIPPGAADPVDQLIRSYDAQLNDLGESSPVDAVEDGKVLDAKVDLGMLEREVMDWGNRYAAEACQNVQPRPIIDPQSAVLSNIEVLAYLTANPPRRPPKPPPNSRHWVPSPDLRDHNTVVKEIHNYVARLSPHLLNYPAYIHESQRQQLERLQTQTDADPAALPPVLPIDNSPTPLDHALRELIARLQPYGLTKGEVLMILNLGVGVGGAAAAEGEQQAVEEEGGGEEMQDEGREGGEQAPVNGNGHGHDGMDVDAEGQPEGEEGAEEAAEIPEEDYGALALLDTVIEEREERLSNEDVAAILAIIRETLGGQAPTEA
;
A
#
# COMPACT_ATOMS: atom_id res chain seq x y z
N MET A 1 -4.01 2.48 -14.35
CA MET A 1 -2.77 2.72 -13.61
C MET A 1 -1.62 2.81 -14.61
N ASN A 2 -0.82 3.88 -14.58
CA ASN A 2 0.50 3.86 -15.23
C ASN A 2 1.45 3.21 -14.23
N MET A 3 1.67 1.91 -14.39
CA MET A 3 2.79 1.25 -13.73
C MET A 3 4.07 1.77 -14.40
N SER A 4 4.78 2.66 -13.71
CA SER A 4 6.11 3.07 -14.11
C SER A 4 7.11 1.98 -13.73
N LEU A 5 8.05 1.70 -14.62
CA LEU A 5 9.17 0.81 -14.29
C LEU A 5 9.98 1.40 -13.13
N THR A 6 10.53 0.53 -12.29
CA THR A 6 11.44 0.96 -11.23
C THR A 6 12.60 1.74 -11.87
N PRO A 7 12.88 2.97 -11.42
CA PRO A 7 13.98 3.76 -11.95
C PRO A 7 15.31 3.11 -11.62
N ASN A 8 16.33 3.36 -12.45
CA ASN A 8 17.67 2.78 -12.30
C ASN A 8 17.64 1.24 -12.28
N THR A 9 16.80 0.62 -13.10
CA THR A 9 16.73 -0.83 -13.23
C THR A 9 16.74 -1.20 -14.71
N LEU A 10 17.54 -2.19 -15.06
CA LEU A 10 17.60 -2.76 -16.40
C LEU A 10 16.56 -3.90 -16.52
N TYR A 11 15.78 -3.85 -17.60
CA TYR A 11 14.80 -4.88 -17.92
C TYR A 11 15.04 -5.45 -19.32
N ILE A 12 14.61 -6.69 -19.56
CA ILE A 12 14.42 -7.26 -20.89
C ILE A 12 12.92 -7.27 -21.21
N ALA A 13 12.54 -6.70 -22.34
CA ALA A 13 11.20 -6.81 -22.91
C ALA A 13 11.20 -7.78 -24.08
N LEU A 14 10.23 -8.70 -24.10
CA LEU A 14 10.03 -9.66 -25.17
C LEU A 14 8.77 -9.35 -25.95
N TYR A 15 8.87 -9.30 -27.28
CA TYR A 15 7.76 -9.10 -28.21
C TYR A 15 7.62 -10.28 -29.16
N VAL A 16 6.38 -10.68 -29.46
CA VAL A 16 6.11 -11.69 -30.48
C VAL A 16 6.47 -11.13 -31.87
N ARG A 17 7.28 -11.85 -32.65
CA ARG A 17 7.62 -11.46 -34.04
C ARG A 17 6.64 -11.97 -35.09
N THR A 18 5.97 -13.09 -34.83
CA THR A 18 5.18 -13.81 -35.82
C THR A 18 3.86 -14.31 -35.23
N ASP A 19 2.82 -14.36 -36.07
CA ASP A 19 1.57 -15.07 -35.79
C ASP A 19 1.40 -16.19 -36.84
N PRO A 20 1.47 -17.49 -36.47
CA PRO A 20 1.64 -17.99 -35.10
C PRO A 20 3.06 -17.76 -34.55
N PRO A 21 3.24 -17.75 -33.21
CA PRO A 21 4.56 -17.62 -32.59
C PRO A 21 5.48 -18.79 -32.96
N VAL A 22 6.71 -18.47 -33.35
CA VAL A 22 7.77 -19.45 -33.55
C VAL A 22 8.63 -19.50 -32.28
N PRO A 23 8.98 -20.69 -31.75
CA PRO A 23 9.84 -20.80 -30.58
C PRO A 23 11.16 -20.03 -30.74
N ASP A 24 11.61 -19.40 -29.65
CA ASP A 24 12.85 -18.62 -29.55
C ASP A 24 12.93 -17.41 -30.53
N ASN A 25 11.82 -17.06 -31.18
CA ASN A 25 11.75 -15.98 -32.17
C ASN A 25 11.06 -14.73 -31.59
N PHE A 26 11.77 -14.03 -30.72
CA PHE A 26 11.29 -12.80 -30.07
C PHE A 26 11.97 -11.56 -30.63
N HIS A 27 11.25 -10.44 -30.65
CA HIS A 27 11.84 -9.13 -30.79
C HIS A 27 12.19 -8.65 -29.39
N TRP A 28 13.47 -8.40 -29.17
CA TRP A 28 14.02 -8.07 -27.86
C TRP A 28 14.18 -6.57 -27.75
N ALA A 29 14.04 -6.08 -26.53
CA ALA A 29 14.38 -4.70 -26.20
C ALA A 29 14.88 -4.63 -24.75
N LEU A 30 15.80 -3.70 -24.47
CA LEU A 30 16.37 -3.50 -23.14
C LEU A 30 15.79 -2.23 -22.51
N ALA A 31 15.01 -2.33 -21.43
CA ALA A 31 14.50 -1.14 -20.75
C ALA A 31 15.54 -0.60 -19.72
N PRO A 32 15.67 0.72 -19.50
CA PRO A 32 14.56 1.68 -19.60
C PRO A 32 14.23 2.14 -21.02
N TRP A 33 15.01 1.79 -22.05
CA TRP A 33 14.83 2.27 -23.42
C TRP A 33 14.86 1.19 -24.49
N MET A 34 13.70 0.88 -25.06
CA MET A 34 13.63 0.02 -26.23
C MET A 34 14.30 0.66 -27.45
N ALA A 35 15.07 -0.14 -28.19
CA ALA A 35 15.62 0.20 -29.49
C ALA A 35 14.53 0.88 -30.36
N SER A 36 14.78 2.15 -30.70
CA SER A 36 14.00 3.04 -31.57
C SER A 36 12.87 3.93 -30.99
N HIS A 37 12.33 3.83 -29.77
CA HIS A 37 11.15 4.67 -29.40
C HIS A 37 10.99 5.02 -27.91
N GLY A 38 11.42 6.23 -27.50
CA GLY A 38 10.82 7.03 -26.40
C GLY A 38 10.77 6.45 -24.96
N PRO A 39 10.59 7.29 -23.92
CA PRO A 39 10.32 6.80 -22.58
C PRO A 39 8.83 6.41 -22.52
N GLU A 40 8.52 5.17 -22.88
CA GLU A 40 7.13 4.73 -22.86
C GLU A 40 6.69 4.38 -21.43
N SER A 41 6.05 5.36 -20.77
CA SER A 41 5.21 5.17 -19.57
C SER A 41 4.03 4.18 -19.74
N ASN A 42 4.00 3.44 -20.86
CA ASN A 42 2.95 2.54 -21.28
C ASN A 42 3.46 1.19 -21.82
N ILE A 43 4.73 0.80 -21.55
CA ILE A 43 5.28 -0.46 -22.05
C ILE A 43 4.37 -1.66 -21.78
N LEU A 44 3.71 -1.71 -20.62
CA LEU A 44 2.79 -2.81 -20.27
C LEU A 44 1.50 -2.85 -21.13
N LYS A 45 1.25 -1.82 -21.93
CA LYS A 45 0.11 -1.70 -22.86
C LYS A 45 0.52 -1.91 -24.31
N THR A 46 1.80 -2.14 -24.61
CA THR A 46 2.27 -2.31 -25.99
C THR A 46 1.72 -3.61 -26.57
N PHE A 47 1.30 -3.52 -27.82
CA PHE A 47 0.79 -4.66 -28.58
C PHE A 47 1.92 -5.69 -28.78
N LEU A 48 1.60 -6.98 -28.69
CA LEU A 48 2.53 -8.11 -28.82
C LEU A 48 3.59 -8.26 -27.71
N LEU A 49 3.55 -7.44 -26.65
CA LEU A 49 4.38 -7.68 -25.48
C LEU A 49 4.03 -9.05 -24.87
N VAL A 50 5.05 -9.89 -24.75
CA VAL A 50 4.99 -11.18 -24.05
C VAL A 50 5.24 -10.98 -22.56
N GLY A 51 6.27 -10.20 -22.22
CA GLY A 51 6.55 -9.82 -20.85
C GLY A 51 7.76 -8.94 -20.68
N LEU A 52 7.95 -8.49 -19.45
CA LEU A 52 9.03 -7.63 -19.03
C LEU A 52 9.74 -8.27 -17.83
N LEU A 53 11.04 -8.53 -17.97
CA LEU A 53 11.85 -9.23 -16.99
C LEU A 53 12.87 -8.27 -16.38
N ARG A 54 12.82 -8.05 -15.06
CA ARG A 54 13.82 -7.27 -14.34
C ARG A 54 15.10 -8.07 -14.23
N ILE A 55 16.22 -7.48 -14.62
CA ILE A 55 17.51 -8.16 -14.63
C ILE A 55 18.39 -7.66 -13.47
N VAL A 56 18.59 -6.35 -13.37
CA VAL A 56 19.52 -5.78 -12.38
C VAL A 56 19.23 -4.31 -12.06
N ASP A 57 19.60 -3.88 -10.86
CA ASP A 57 19.61 -2.47 -10.49
C ASP A 57 20.91 -1.80 -10.90
N ILE A 58 20.77 -0.65 -11.56
CA ILE A 58 21.85 0.19 -12.04
C ILE A 58 22.33 1.08 -10.88
N PRO A 59 23.62 1.07 -10.53
CA PRO A 59 24.15 1.93 -9.49
C PRO A 59 23.92 3.44 -9.77
N PRO A 60 23.74 4.28 -8.75
CA PRO A 60 23.62 5.72 -8.93
C PRO A 60 24.82 6.30 -9.69
N GLY A 61 24.56 7.08 -10.74
CA GLY A 61 25.60 7.68 -11.60
C GLY A 61 26.12 6.76 -12.72
N ALA A 62 25.70 5.50 -12.77
CA ALA A 62 26.03 4.58 -13.88
C ALA A 62 24.96 4.56 -15.00
N ALA A 63 23.86 5.30 -14.85
CA ALA A 63 22.77 5.33 -15.81
C ALA A 63 23.20 5.81 -17.20
N ASP A 64 23.91 6.95 -17.31
CA ASP A 64 24.30 7.50 -18.62
C ASP A 64 25.31 6.61 -19.38
N PRO A 65 26.36 6.05 -18.73
CA PRO A 65 27.25 5.11 -19.40
C PRO A 65 26.55 3.82 -19.85
N VAL A 66 25.65 3.27 -19.03
CA VAL A 66 24.88 2.07 -19.37
C VAL A 66 23.91 2.37 -20.53
N ASP A 67 23.27 3.54 -20.55
CA ASP A 67 22.40 3.98 -21.65
C ASP A 67 23.18 4.11 -22.97
N GLN A 68 24.35 4.76 -22.95
CA GLN A 68 25.20 4.88 -24.15
C GLN A 68 25.64 3.53 -24.70
N LEU A 69 25.99 2.61 -23.80
CA LEU A 69 26.37 1.25 -24.19
C LEU A 69 25.19 0.52 -24.82
N ILE A 70 24.03 0.47 -24.16
CA ILE A 70 22.85 -0.24 -24.68
C ILE A 70 22.48 0.27 -26.08
N ARG A 71 22.48 1.60 -26.28
CA ARG A 71 22.20 2.23 -27.58
C ARG A 71 23.17 1.83 -28.68
N SER A 72 24.41 1.47 -28.34
CA SER A 72 25.36 0.99 -29.35
C SER A 72 24.97 -0.36 -29.96
N TYR A 73 24.11 -1.13 -29.28
CA TYR A 73 23.57 -2.41 -29.76
C TYR A 73 22.19 -2.29 -30.43
N ASP A 74 21.56 -1.11 -30.49
CA ASP A 74 20.21 -0.93 -31.06
C ASP A 74 20.08 -1.50 -32.48
N ALA A 75 21.14 -1.38 -33.28
CA ALA A 75 21.18 -1.86 -34.65
C ALA A 75 21.41 -3.37 -34.77
N GLN A 76 21.84 -4.05 -33.70
CA GLN A 76 22.31 -5.44 -33.73
C GLN A 76 21.42 -6.38 -32.90
N LEU A 77 20.74 -5.86 -31.86
CA LEU A 77 19.95 -6.59 -30.86
C LEU A 77 18.93 -7.60 -31.43
N ASN A 78 18.48 -7.36 -32.65
CA ASN A 78 17.40 -8.09 -33.29
C ASN A 78 17.82 -8.77 -34.61
N ASP A 79 19.09 -8.68 -34.98
CA ASP A 79 19.65 -9.36 -36.14
C ASP A 79 19.84 -10.84 -35.82
N LEU A 80 19.11 -11.68 -36.56
CA LEU A 80 19.09 -13.13 -36.37
C LEU A 80 20.46 -13.72 -36.72
N GLY A 81 21.34 -13.86 -35.72
CA GLY A 81 22.55 -14.69 -35.81
C GLY A 81 23.89 -14.07 -35.40
N GLU A 82 23.95 -12.80 -34.96
CA GLU A 82 25.25 -12.15 -34.67
C GLU A 82 25.38 -11.54 -33.27
N SER A 83 24.30 -11.15 -32.59
CA SER A 83 24.37 -10.67 -31.20
C SER A 83 23.11 -10.98 -30.41
N SER A 84 23.28 -11.62 -29.26
CA SER A 84 22.25 -11.77 -28.24
C SER A 84 22.11 -10.45 -27.45
N PRO A 85 20.91 -10.09 -26.98
CA PRO A 85 20.72 -8.99 -26.02
C PRO A 85 21.55 -9.13 -24.76
N VAL A 86 21.96 -10.35 -24.44
CA VAL A 86 22.78 -10.64 -23.27
C VAL A 86 24.25 -10.27 -23.51
N ASP A 87 24.69 -10.17 -24.77
CA ASP A 87 26.04 -9.68 -25.14
C ASP A 87 26.21 -8.19 -24.77
N ALA A 88 25.17 -7.39 -24.96
CA ALA A 88 25.15 -5.98 -24.54
C ALA A 88 25.27 -5.84 -23.01
N VAL A 89 24.81 -6.83 -22.26
CA VAL A 89 24.88 -6.89 -20.80
C VAL A 89 26.25 -7.39 -20.34
N GLU A 90 26.87 -8.30 -21.09
CA GLU A 90 28.24 -8.80 -20.88
C GLU A 90 29.28 -7.68 -21.03
N ASP A 91 29.26 -6.99 -22.16
CA ASP A 91 30.25 -5.97 -22.51
C ASP A 91 30.19 -4.75 -21.57
N GLY A 92 29.01 -4.50 -20.99
CA GLY A 92 28.83 -3.44 -20.00
C GLY A 92 29.23 -3.79 -18.59
N LYS A 93 29.56 -5.07 -18.31
CA LYS A 93 29.76 -5.59 -16.95
C LYS A 93 28.65 -5.15 -16.00
N VAL A 94 27.42 -5.09 -16.52
CA VAL A 94 26.27 -4.57 -15.78
C VAL A 94 25.80 -5.61 -14.74
N LEU A 95 26.11 -6.89 -14.97
CA LEU A 95 25.83 -8.00 -14.07
C LEU A 95 27.08 -8.44 -13.30
N ASP A 96 26.85 -8.99 -12.10
CA ASP A 96 27.91 -9.64 -11.32
C ASP A 96 28.55 -10.75 -12.17
N ALA A 97 29.87 -10.91 -12.06
CA ALA A 97 30.67 -11.87 -12.83
C ALA A 97 30.29 -13.35 -12.58
N LYS A 98 29.30 -13.60 -11.72
CA LYS A 98 28.74 -14.91 -11.39
C LYS A 98 27.49 -15.27 -12.18
N VAL A 99 26.90 -14.34 -12.93
CA VAL A 99 25.70 -14.63 -13.74
C VAL A 99 26.13 -15.32 -15.04
N ASP A 100 25.63 -16.54 -15.26
CA ASP A 100 25.79 -17.23 -16.54
C ASP A 100 24.78 -16.65 -17.54
N LEU A 101 25.30 -15.89 -18.50
CA LEU A 101 24.52 -15.16 -19.49
C LEU A 101 23.80 -16.09 -20.47
N GLY A 102 24.38 -17.25 -20.79
CA GLY A 102 23.72 -18.25 -21.62
C GLY A 102 22.54 -18.90 -20.90
N MET A 103 22.67 -19.14 -19.59
CA MET A 103 21.55 -19.59 -18.77
C MET A 103 20.45 -18.54 -18.65
N LEU A 104 20.82 -17.25 -18.46
CA LEU A 104 19.86 -16.15 -18.42
C LEU A 104 19.10 -16.03 -19.75
N GLU A 105 19.81 -16.05 -20.89
CA GLU A 105 19.18 -16.01 -22.21
C GLU A 105 18.17 -17.15 -22.38
N ARG A 106 18.57 -18.37 -22.03
CA ARG A 106 17.71 -19.54 -22.13
C ARG A 106 16.48 -19.42 -21.23
N GLU A 107 16.66 -18.98 -19.99
CA GLU A 107 15.55 -18.77 -19.06
C GLU A 107 14.55 -17.74 -19.60
N VAL A 108 15.05 -16.64 -20.14
CA VAL A 108 14.22 -15.59 -20.74
C VAL A 108 13.46 -16.12 -21.96
N MET A 109 14.11 -16.88 -22.84
CA MET A 109 13.47 -17.51 -24.00
C MET A 109 12.42 -18.55 -23.59
N ASP A 110 12.73 -19.42 -22.64
CA ASP A 110 11.79 -20.43 -22.11
C ASP A 110 10.59 -19.77 -21.44
N TRP A 111 10.80 -18.65 -20.75
CA TRP A 111 9.71 -17.81 -20.26
C TRP A 111 8.87 -17.25 -21.40
N GLY A 112 9.50 -16.63 -22.41
CA GLY A 112 8.82 -16.07 -23.57
C GLY A 112 7.97 -17.11 -24.31
N ASN A 113 8.53 -18.30 -24.56
CA ASN A 113 7.84 -19.39 -25.25
C ASN A 113 6.56 -19.84 -24.54
N ARG A 114 6.56 -19.84 -23.20
CA ARG A 114 5.38 -20.22 -22.40
C ARG A 114 4.19 -19.28 -22.62
N TYR A 115 4.45 -17.98 -22.80
CA TYR A 115 3.41 -16.96 -22.88
C TYR A 115 3.19 -16.37 -24.28
N ALA A 116 4.01 -16.76 -25.27
CA ALA A 116 3.96 -16.22 -26.63
C ALA A 116 2.60 -16.41 -27.31
N ALA A 117 1.96 -17.56 -27.11
CA ALA A 117 0.64 -17.85 -27.69
C ALA A 117 -0.45 -16.93 -27.13
N GLU A 118 -0.50 -16.76 -25.82
CA GLU A 118 -1.45 -15.88 -25.14
C GLU A 118 -1.22 -14.40 -25.50
N ALA A 119 0.05 -14.00 -25.62
CA ALA A 119 0.43 -12.67 -26.06
C ALA A 119 0.01 -12.38 -27.50
N CYS A 120 0.20 -13.34 -28.41
CA CYS A 120 -0.23 -13.25 -29.81
C CYS A 120 -1.75 -13.15 -29.95
N GLN A 121 -2.49 -13.88 -29.10
CA GLN A 121 -3.95 -13.83 -29.05
C GLN A 121 -4.50 -12.63 -28.25
N ASN A 122 -3.61 -11.80 -27.67
CA ASN A 122 -3.94 -10.68 -26.80
C ASN A 122 -4.95 -11.09 -25.70
N VAL A 123 -4.71 -12.23 -25.04
CA VAL A 123 -5.54 -12.70 -23.93
C VAL A 123 -5.42 -11.71 -22.75
N GLN A 124 -6.56 -11.15 -22.34
CA GLN A 124 -6.68 -10.19 -21.23
C GLN A 124 -7.74 -10.68 -20.23
N PRO A 125 -7.56 -10.49 -18.91
CA PRO A 125 -6.38 -9.90 -18.26
C PRO A 125 -5.17 -10.84 -18.31
N ARG A 126 -3.97 -10.27 -18.30
CA ARG A 126 -2.71 -11.03 -18.19
C ARG A 126 -2.73 -11.90 -16.92
N PRO A 127 -2.11 -13.09 -16.93
CA PRO A 127 -2.14 -14.02 -15.80
C PRO A 127 -1.53 -13.40 -14.53
N ILE A 128 -2.11 -13.75 -13.38
CA ILE A 128 -1.60 -13.35 -12.06
C ILE A 128 -0.38 -14.23 -11.76
N ILE A 129 0.79 -13.60 -11.70
CA ILE A 129 2.08 -14.29 -11.52
C ILE A 129 2.33 -14.58 -10.04
N ASP A 130 2.13 -13.57 -9.19
CA ASP A 130 2.32 -13.66 -7.75
C ASP A 130 1.18 -12.89 -7.05
N PRO A 131 0.24 -13.60 -6.40
CA PRO A 131 -0.86 -12.97 -5.70
C PRO A 131 -0.43 -12.27 -4.40
N GLN A 132 0.79 -12.52 -3.88
CA GLN A 132 1.26 -12.04 -2.57
C GLN A 132 2.68 -11.47 -2.65
N SER A 133 2.94 -10.63 -3.65
CA SER A 133 4.26 -10.05 -3.91
C SER A 133 4.76 -9.07 -2.83
N ALA A 134 3.84 -8.44 -2.09
CA ALA A 134 4.17 -7.53 -1.01
C ALA A 134 3.04 -7.48 0.03
N VAL A 135 3.43 -7.09 1.24
CA VAL A 135 2.51 -6.73 2.32
C VAL A 135 2.69 -5.24 2.56
N LEU A 136 1.59 -4.49 2.55
CA LEU A 136 1.58 -3.05 2.71
C LEU A 136 0.78 -2.68 3.95
N SER A 137 1.29 -1.73 4.71
CA SER A 137 0.56 -1.12 5.82
C SER A 137 -0.52 -0.17 5.34
N ASN A 138 -1.53 0.07 6.18
CA ASN A 138 -2.60 1.01 5.90
C ASN A 138 -2.04 2.42 5.66
N ILE A 139 -0.97 2.81 6.35
CA ILE A 139 -0.34 4.12 6.19
C ILE A 139 0.38 4.25 4.84
N GLU A 140 1.07 3.21 4.35
CA GLU A 140 1.70 3.22 3.02
C GLU A 140 0.65 3.31 1.91
N VAL A 141 -0.46 2.58 2.07
CA VAL A 141 -1.60 2.64 1.14
C VAL A 141 -2.21 4.04 1.15
N LEU A 142 -2.44 4.62 2.34
CA LEU A 142 -2.93 5.98 2.47
C LEU A 142 -1.99 6.98 1.80
N ALA A 143 -0.69 6.90 2.07
CA ALA A 143 0.32 7.78 1.49
C ALA A 143 0.29 7.75 -0.04
N TYR A 144 0.24 6.56 -0.62
CA TYR A 144 0.14 6.39 -2.06
C TYR A 144 -1.13 7.05 -2.63
N LEU A 145 -2.29 6.82 -2.00
CA LEU A 145 -3.57 7.34 -2.48
C LEU A 145 -3.70 8.85 -2.28
N THR A 146 -3.12 9.40 -1.21
CA THR A 146 -3.06 10.85 -0.99
C THR A 146 -2.16 11.54 -2.01
N ALA A 147 -1.00 10.94 -2.34
CA ALA A 147 -0.11 11.43 -3.39
C ALA A 147 -0.72 11.28 -4.81
N ASN A 148 -1.71 10.41 -4.98
CA ASN A 148 -2.39 10.13 -6.24
C ASN A 148 -3.90 10.39 -6.14
N PRO A 149 -4.34 11.65 -5.99
CA PRO A 149 -5.73 11.98 -5.77
C PRO A 149 -6.62 11.61 -6.97
N PRO A 150 -7.95 11.45 -6.75
CA PRO A 150 -8.91 11.13 -7.79
C PRO A 150 -8.77 12.01 -9.03
N ARG A 151 -8.64 11.39 -10.21
CA ARG A 151 -8.47 12.12 -11.48
C ARG A 151 -9.81 12.30 -12.17
N ARG A 152 -10.07 13.51 -12.67
CA ARG A 152 -11.23 13.76 -13.54
C ARG A 152 -10.97 13.20 -14.94
N PRO A 153 -11.99 12.65 -15.62
CA PRO A 153 -11.85 12.30 -17.03
C PRO A 153 -11.46 13.55 -17.83
N PRO A 154 -10.42 13.49 -18.68
CA PRO A 154 -10.05 14.59 -19.55
C PRO A 154 -11.19 14.87 -20.54
N LYS A 155 -11.56 16.15 -20.66
CA LYS A 155 -12.53 16.59 -21.67
C LYS A 155 -11.89 16.53 -23.06
N PRO A 156 -12.66 16.19 -24.12
CA PRO A 156 -12.14 16.24 -25.47
C PRO A 156 -11.65 17.67 -25.79
N PRO A 157 -10.44 17.84 -26.35
CA PRO A 157 -9.96 19.14 -26.80
C PRO A 157 -10.94 19.77 -27.80
N PRO A 158 -11.03 21.12 -27.84
CA PRO A 158 -11.80 21.80 -28.87
C PRO A 158 -11.34 21.33 -30.26
N ASN A 159 -12.29 20.95 -31.12
CA ASN A 159 -12.07 20.50 -32.50
C ASN A 159 -11.36 19.15 -32.71
N SER A 160 -11.18 18.31 -31.67
CA SER A 160 -10.62 16.96 -31.89
C SER A 160 -11.66 16.00 -32.47
N ARG A 161 -11.52 15.62 -33.75
CA ARG A 161 -12.36 14.58 -34.40
C ARG A 161 -12.04 13.15 -33.98
N HIS A 162 -10.84 12.92 -33.45
CA HIS A 162 -10.32 11.59 -33.10
C HIS A 162 -9.81 11.53 -31.66
N TRP A 163 -10.59 12.07 -30.72
CA TRP A 163 -10.28 11.94 -29.30
C TRP A 163 -10.48 10.50 -28.84
N VAL A 164 -9.41 9.90 -28.32
CA VAL A 164 -9.50 8.64 -27.58
C VAL A 164 -9.65 9.00 -26.10
N PRO A 165 -10.79 8.72 -25.46
CA PRO A 165 -10.96 9.00 -24.05
C PRO A 165 -9.94 8.19 -23.23
N SER A 166 -9.43 8.79 -22.16
CA SER A 166 -8.67 8.03 -21.16
C SER A 166 -9.58 6.94 -20.55
N PRO A 167 -9.01 5.92 -19.90
CA PRO A 167 -9.79 4.94 -19.15
C PRO A 167 -10.77 5.64 -18.19
N ASP A 168 -11.99 5.09 -18.06
CA ASP A 168 -12.92 5.54 -17.02
C ASP A 168 -12.33 5.18 -15.65
N LEU A 169 -12.15 6.19 -14.80
CA LEU A 169 -11.56 6.05 -13.47
C LEU A 169 -12.60 6.16 -12.36
N ARG A 170 -13.90 6.10 -12.67
CA ARG A 170 -14.97 6.25 -11.67
C ARG A 170 -14.82 5.30 -10.50
N ASP A 171 -14.69 4.00 -10.77
CA ASP A 171 -14.62 2.99 -9.71
C ASP A 171 -13.32 3.11 -8.90
N HIS A 172 -12.21 3.41 -9.59
CA HIS A 172 -10.95 3.73 -8.92
C HIS A 172 -11.11 4.93 -7.96
N ASN A 173 -11.75 6.01 -8.42
CA ASN A 173 -12.00 7.20 -7.61
C ASN A 173 -12.92 6.90 -6.43
N THR A 174 -13.89 5.99 -6.57
CA THR A 174 -14.73 5.52 -5.46
C THR A 174 -13.88 4.81 -4.41
N VAL A 175 -13.05 3.84 -4.81
CA VAL A 175 -12.15 3.12 -3.89
C VAL A 175 -11.21 4.08 -3.15
N VAL A 176 -10.60 5.03 -3.86
CA VAL A 176 -9.74 6.05 -3.25
C VAL A 176 -10.50 6.81 -2.16
N LYS A 177 -11.73 7.26 -2.43
CA LYS A 177 -12.55 7.98 -1.44
C LYS A 177 -12.91 7.11 -0.24
N GLU A 178 -13.33 5.87 -0.47
CA GLU A 178 -13.71 4.96 0.61
C GLU A 178 -12.54 4.64 1.55
N ILE A 179 -11.32 4.53 1.02
CA ILE A 179 -10.13 4.34 1.87
C ILE A 179 -9.87 5.58 2.74
N HIS A 180 -9.99 6.79 2.19
CA HIS A 180 -9.87 8.00 3.00
C HIS A 180 -10.98 8.10 4.07
N ASN A 181 -12.22 7.69 3.73
CA ASN A 181 -13.33 7.63 4.69
C ASN A 181 -13.07 6.62 5.80
N TYR A 182 -12.55 5.44 5.46
CA TYR A 182 -12.14 4.41 6.43
C TYR A 182 -11.12 4.97 7.43
N VAL A 183 -10.06 5.62 6.94
CA VAL A 183 -9.04 6.23 7.82
C VAL A 183 -9.67 7.30 8.71
N ALA A 184 -10.45 8.22 8.14
CA ALA A 184 -11.04 9.31 8.90
C ALA A 184 -12.01 8.85 10.00
N ARG A 185 -12.68 7.70 9.83
CA ARG A 185 -13.71 7.21 10.75
C ARG A 185 -13.25 6.11 11.70
N LEU A 186 -12.43 5.18 11.20
CA LEU A 186 -12.11 3.92 11.89
C LEU A 186 -10.63 3.78 12.23
N SER A 187 -9.74 4.53 11.57
CA SER A 187 -8.30 4.49 11.86
C SER A 187 -7.67 5.89 11.87
N PRO A 188 -8.23 6.83 12.64
CA PRO A 188 -7.74 8.22 12.63
C PRO A 188 -6.33 8.36 13.18
N HIS A 189 -5.84 7.39 13.97
CA HIS A 189 -4.46 7.36 14.48
C HIS A 189 -3.41 7.39 13.39
N LEU A 190 -3.71 6.87 12.19
CA LEU A 190 -2.81 6.92 11.03
C LEU A 190 -2.49 8.35 10.61
N LEU A 191 -3.37 9.32 10.91
CA LEU A 191 -3.13 10.74 10.63
C LEU A 191 -2.17 11.40 11.61
N ASN A 192 -1.90 10.76 12.75
CA ASN A 192 -0.96 11.25 13.76
C ASN A 192 0.47 10.76 13.52
N TYR A 193 0.66 9.88 12.54
CA TYR A 193 1.99 9.38 12.18
C TYR A 193 2.84 10.49 11.57
N PRO A 194 4.18 10.30 11.51
CA PRO A 194 5.06 11.22 10.82
C PRO A 194 4.59 11.49 9.38
N ALA A 195 4.94 12.67 8.87
CA ALA A 195 4.49 13.11 7.56
C ALA A 195 4.80 12.07 6.47
N TYR A 196 3.75 11.64 5.78
CA TYR A 196 3.78 10.54 4.82
C TYR A 196 3.65 11.00 3.36
N ILE A 197 3.54 12.30 3.14
CA ILE A 197 3.67 12.96 1.83
C ILE A 197 4.63 14.14 1.97
N HIS A 198 5.28 14.51 0.86
CA HIS A 198 6.15 15.68 0.83
C HIS A 198 5.34 16.99 0.95
N GLU A 199 5.95 17.99 1.59
CA GLU A 199 5.36 19.32 1.79
C GLU A 199 4.98 19.99 0.45
N SER A 200 5.79 19.80 -0.60
CA SER A 200 5.50 20.29 -1.95
C SER A 200 4.22 19.70 -2.54
N GLN A 201 3.97 18.41 -2.29
CA GLN A 201 2.77 17.71 -2.75
C GLN A 201 1.55 18.14 -1.94
N ARG A 202 1.70 18.30 -0.61
CA ARG A 202 0.65 18.81 0.27
C ARG A 202 0.15 20.19 -0.16
N GLN A 203 1.06 21.13 -0.40
CA GLN A 203 0.73 22.48 -0.87
C GLN A 203 0.02 22.46 -2.24
N GLN A 204 0.38 21.52 -3.12
CA GLN A 204 -0.31 21.36 -4.40
C GLN A 204 -1.74 20.86 -4.22
N LEU A 205 -1.98 19.88 -3.33
CA LEU A 205 -3.31 19.36 -3.01
C LEU A 205 -4.22 20.47 -2.44
N GLU A 206 -3.69 21.29 -1.53
CA GLU A 206 -4.42 22.43 -0.96
C GLU A 206 -4.80 23.48 -2.02
N ARG A 207 -3.90 23.76 -2.98
CA ARG A 207 -4.21 24.62 -4.14
C ARG A 207 -5.29 24.04 -5.04
N LEU A 208 -5.28 22.72 -5.27
CA LEU A 208 -6.31 22.05 -6.09
C LEU A 208 -7.68 22.05 -5.42
N GLN A 209 -7.72 21.92 -4.09
CA GLN A 209 -8.96 21.97 -3.32
C GLN A 209 -9.59 23.38 -3.30
N THR A 210 -8.75 24.43 -3.26
CA THR A 210 -9.21 25.82 -3.26
C THR A 210 -9.58 26.36 -4.65
N GLN A 211 -9.18 25.66 -5.72
CA GLN A 211 -9.46 26.03 -7.12
C GLN A 211 -10.71 25.34 -7.72
N THR A 212 -11.72 25.03 -6.91
CA THR A 212 -12.95 24.35 -7.37
C THR A 212 -13.73 25.08 -8.48
N ASP A 213 -13.46 26.36 -8.73
CA ASP A 213 -14.12 27.19 -9.78
C ASP A 213 -13.20 27.64 -10.93
N ALA A 214 -11.94 27.19 -11.00
CA ALA A 214 -11.01 27.63 -12.05
C ALA A 214 -11.04 26.75 -13.32
N ASP A 215 -10.80 27.40 -14.46
CA ASP A 215 -10.79 26.84 -15.81
C ASP A 215 -9.94 25.55 -15.91
N PRO A 216 -10.48 24.41 -16.41
CA PRO A 216 -9.77 23.12 -16.49
C PRO A 216 -8.47 23.15 -17.32
N ALA A 217 -8.22 24.20 -18.10
CA ALA A 217 -6.96 24.43 -18.80
C ALA A 217 -5.82 24.93 -17.90
N ALA A 218 -6.12 25.31 -16.65
CA ALA A 218 -5.17 25.92 -15.70
C ALA A 218 -4.74 24.97 -14.56
N LEU A 219 -5.03 23.67 -14.65
CA LEU A 219 -4.52 22.70 -13.67
C LEU A 219 -2.98 22.70 -13.76
N PRO A 220 -2.27 22.95 -12.63
CA PRO A 220 -0.81 22.88 -12.64
C PRO A 220 -0.37 21.47 -13.05
N PRO A 221 0.77 21.34 -13.76
CA PRO A 221 1.30 20.03 -14.12
C PRO A 221 1.46 19.18 -12.87
N VAL A 222 1.12 17.88 -12.98
CA VAL A 222 1.44 16.89 -11.96
C VAL A 222 2.93 16.99 -11.70
N LEU A 223 3.32 17.36 -10.47
CA LEU A 223 4.74 17.40 -10.14
C LEU A 223 5.33 16.00 -10.31
N PRO A 224 6.60 15.87 -10.74
CA PRO A 224 7.28 14.59 -10.73
C PRO A 224 7.11 13.93 -9.36
N ILE A 225 6.86 12.62 -9.34
CA ILE A 225 6.82 11.86 -8.09
C ILE A 225 8.19 12.00 -7.46
N ASP A 226 8.24 12.70 -6.32
CA ASP A 226 9.41 12.72 -5.46
C ASP A 226 9.46 11.37 -4.75
N ASN A 227 10.50 10.59 -5.04
CA ASN A 227 10.73 9.29 -4.42
C ASN A 227 11.79 9.38 -3.31
N SER A 228 12.14 10.60 -2.86
CA SER A 228 12.99 10.75 -1.70
C SER A 228 12.25 10.23 -0.45
N PRO A 229 12.96 9.62 0.51
CA PRO A 229 12.32 9.14 1.72
C PRO A 229 11.59 10.26 2.48
N THR A 230 10.35 9.99 2.87
CA THR A 230 9.54 10.84 3.74
C THR A 230 9.94 10.66 5.21
N PRO A 231 9.55 11.56 6.12
CA PRO A 231 9.68 11.34 7.55
C PRO A 231 9.09 10.01 8.03
N LEU A 232 7.94 9.60 7.45
CA LEU A 232 7.36 8.28 7.72
C LEU A 232 8.31 7.15 7.32
N ASP A 233 8.94 7.21 6.14
CA ASP A 233 9.86 6.16 5.68
C ASP A 233 11.02 5.96 6.65
N HIS A 234 11.55 7.05 7.20
CA HIS A 234 12.60 7.00 8.22
C HIS A 234 12.08 6.39 9.52
N ALA A 235 10.91 6.83 9.99
CA ALA A 235 10.28 6.32 11.20
C ALA A 235 9.99 4.81 11.12
N LEU A 236 9.44 4.32 10.00
CA LEU A 236 9.16 2.90 9.80
C LEU A 236 10.44 2.06 9.78
N ARG A 237 11.51 2.54 9.13
CA ARG A 237 12.81 1.84 9.12
C ARG A 237 13.41 1.77 10.51
N GLU A 238 13.33 2.86 11.27
CA GLU A 238 13.82 2.91 12.65
C GLU A 238 13.00 2.00 13.56
N LEU A 239 11.68 2.06 13.48
CA LEU A 239 10.76 1.18 14.21
C LEU A 239 11.09 -0.29 13.97
N ILE A 240 11.18 -0.71 12.70
CA ILE A 240 11.48 -2.10 12.34
C ILE A 240 12.85 -2.53 12.90
N ALA A 241 13.87 -1.67 12.78
CA ALA A 241 15.20 -1.96 13.29
C ALA A 241 15.22 -2.10 14.82
N ARG A 242 14.48 -1.25 15.53
CA ARG A 242 14.40 -1.26 17.00
C ARG A 242 13.52 -2.36 17.56
N LEU A 243 12.51 -2.83 16.81
CA LEU A 243 11.66 -3.95 17.20
C LEU A 243 12.28 -5.32 16.90
N GLN A 244 13.30 -5.38 16.04
CA GLN A 244 13.95 -6.63 15.63
C GLN A 244 14.45 -7.53 16.79
N PRO A 245 15.00 -6.99 17.90
CA PRO A 245 15.45 -7.81 19.03
C PRO A 245 14.34 -8.60 19.74
N TYR A 246 13.09 -8.16 19.67
CA TYR A 246 11.95 -8.78 20.35
C TYR A 246 11.35 -9.97 19.58
N GLY A 247 11.92 -10.32 18.42
CA GLY A 247 11.50 -11.51 17.67
C GLY A 247 10.07 -11.46 17.15
N LEU A 248 9.50 -10.26 16.96
CA LEU A 248 8.16 -10.09 16.40
C LEU A 248 8.13 -10.52 14.92
N THR A 249 7.04 -11.16 14.52
CA THR A 249 6.79 -11.53 13.12
C THR A 249 6.40 -10.31 12.28
N LYS A 250 6.54 -10.43 10.96
CA LYS A 250 6.10 -9.38 10.02
C LYS A 250 4.61 -9.06 10.18
N GLY A 251 3.78 -10.07 10.45
CA GLY A 251 2.34 -9.91 10.66
C GLY A 251 2.04 -9.15 11.95
N GLU A 252 2.74 -9.47 13.05
CA GLU A 252 2.60 -8.78 14.33
C GLU A 252 2.98 -7.30 14.20
N VAL A 253 4.14 -6.99 13.59
CA VAL A 253 4.58 -5.60 13.36
C VAL A 253 3.60 -4.84 12.48
N LEU A 254 3.09 -5.47 11.41
CA LEU A 254 2.10 -4.87 10.54
C LEU A 254 0.80 -4.54 11.29
N MET A 255 0.34 -5.45 12.16
CA MET A 255 -0.89 -5.25 12.92
C MET A 255 -0.74 -4.18 13.99
N ILE A 256 0.40 -4.13 14.69
CA ILE A 256 0.75 -3.07 15.62
C ILE A 256 0.65 -1.70 14.93
N LEU A 257 1.20 -1.58 13.73
CA LEU A 257 1.15 -0.36 12.91
C LEU A 257 -0.28 -0.03 12.46
N ASN A 258 -1.02 -1.02 11.94
CA ASN A 258 -2.37 -0.78 11.43
C ASN A 258 -3.37 -0.40 12.53
N LEU A 259 -3.21 -0.93 13.75
CA LEU A 259 -4.07 -0.65 14.91
C LEU A 259 -3.62 0.57 15.70
N GLY A 260 -2.43 1.13 15.45
CA GLY A 260 -1.94 2.29 16.18
C GLY A 260 -1.61 2.01 17.63
N VAL A 261 -1.19 0.78 17.94
CA VAL A 261 -0.89 0.37 19.32
C VAL A 261 0.16 1.29 19.91
N GLY A 262 -0.16 1.95 21.03
CA GLY A 262 0.76 2.88 21.71
C GLY A 262 0.89 4.27 21.09
N VAL A 263 0.24 4.57 19.95
CA VAL A 263 0.29 5.89 19.30
C VAL A 263 -0.91 6.75 19.73
N GLY A 264 -0.80 7.38 20.91
CA GLY A 264 -1.77 8.34 21.43
C GLY A 264 -2.96 7.71 22.16
N GLY A 265 -2.95 7.78 23.49
CA GLY A 265 -4.04 7.32 24.35
C GLY A 265 -5.34 8.10 24.14
N ALA A 266 -6.46 7.40 24.35
CA ALA A 266 -7.83 7.91 24.57
C ALA A 266 -8.83 8.05 23.40
N ALA A 267 -8.61 7.48 22.21
CA ALA A 267 -9.67 7.44 21.18
C ALA A 267 -10.34 6.06 20.98
N ALA A 268 -9.76 4.97 21.48
CA ALA A 268 -10.30 3.62 21.29
C ALA A 268 -11.34 3.20 22.35
N ALA A 269 -11.53 3.97 23.43
CA ALA A 269 -12.41 3.59 24.55
C ALA A 269 -13.83 4.21 24.48
N GLU A 270 -14.11 5.14 23.56
CA GLU A 270 -15.43 5.82 23.49
C GLU A 270 -16.35 5.26 22.37
N GLY A 271 -15.97 4.17 21.70
CA GLY A 271 -16.74 3.58 20.60
C GLY A 271 -17.84 2.59 21.00
N GLU A 272 -17.86 2.11 22.26
CA GLU A 272 -18.80 1.09 22.72
C GLU A 272 -19.84 1.65 23.69
N GLN A 273 -20.70 2.57 23.23
CA GLN A 273 -22.07 2.78 23.74
C GLN A 273 -22.73 3.97 23.04
N GLN A 274 -23.26 3.75 21.84
CA GLN A 274 -24.50 4.40 21.37
C GLN A 274 -24.94 3.76 20.05
N ALA A 275 -25.56 2.58 20.16
CA ALA A 275 -26.55 2.17 19.17
C ALA A 275 -27.77 3.09 19.35
N VAL A 276 -27.73 4.27 18.72
CA VAL A 276 -28.93 5.08 18.51
C VAL A 276 -29.58 4.52 17.26
N GLU A 277 -30.78 3.97 17.44
CA GLU A 277 -31.68 3.57 16.37
C GLU A 277 -31.92 4.78 15.45
N GLU A 278 -31.35 4.75 14.24
CA GLU A 278 -31.68 5.70 13.19
C GLU A 278 -32.84 5.11 12.39
N GLU A 279 -34.06 5.46 12.80
CA GLU A 279 -35.26 5.22 12.01
C GLU A 279 -35.15 5.94 10.66
N GLY A 280 -35.36 5.18 9.60
CA GLY A 280 -35.28 5.63 8.21
C GLY A 280 -36.28 6.75 7.88
N GLY A 281 -35.75 7.86 7.37
CA GLY A 281 -36.53 8.86 6.64
C GLY A 281 -36.69 8.45 5.18
N GLY A 282 -37.74 7.67 4.89
CA GLY A 282 -38.24 7.47 3.53
C GLY A 282 -39.23 8.57 3.16
N GLU A 283 -38.96 9.27 2.06
CA GLU A 283 -39.99 10.02 1.34
C GLU A 283 -41.00 9.03 0.73
N GLU A 284 -42.29 9.21 1.01
CA GLU A 284 -43.36 9.41 0.01
C GLU A 284 -44.79 9.21 0.56
N MET A 285 -45.69 10.05 0.05
CA MET A 285 -47.14 9.87 -0.16
C MET A 285 -48.17 10.15 0.96
N GLN A 286 -48.85 11.28 0.71
CA GLN A 286 -50.26 11.67 0.91
C GLN A 286 -51.28 10.66 1.49
N ASP A 287 -51.88 11.10 2.59
CA ASP A 287 -53.33 11.16 2.93
C ASP A 287 -54.32 10.25 2.19
N GLU A 288 -55.02 9.39 2.94
CA GLU A 288 -56.47 9.43 3.18
C GLU A 288 -56.93 8.15 3.93
N GLY A 289 -57.79 8.29 4.94
CA GLY A 289 -58.68 7.18 5.35
C GLY A 289 -58.70 6.74 6.83
N ARG A 290 -59.33 7.53 7.68
CA ARG A 290 -60.54 7.19 8.46
C ARG A 290 -60.62 5.85 9.27
N GLU A 291 -60.90 6.07 10.57
CA GLU A 291 -61.77 5.32 11.52
C GLU A 291 -61.29 4.09 12.31
N GLY A 292 -61.61 4.14 13.62
CA GLY A 292 -61.84 3.02 14.54
C GLY A 292 -60.57 2.42 15.14
N GLY A 293 -60.36 2.31 16.45
CA GLY A 293 -61.29 2.25 17.57
C GLY A 293 -60.65 1.38 18.66
N GLU A 294 -60.82 1.82 19.92
CA GLU A 294 -60.82 1.03 21.16
C GLU A 294 -59.47 0.62 21.81
N GLN A 295 -59.15 1.18 23.00
CA GLN A 295 -59.34 0.61 24.36
C GLN A 295 -58.43 -0.62 24.62
N ALA A 296 -57.72 -0.81 25.73
CA ALA A 296 -57.47 -0.12 27.00
C ALA A 296 -56.33 -0.93 27.71
N PRO A 297 -55.72 -0.43 28.80
CA PRO A 297 -54.45 -0.93 29.36
C PRO A 297 -54.65 -1.93 30.50
N VAL A 298 -53.60 -2.70 30.86
CA VAL A 298 -53.55 -3.41 32.15
C VAL A 298 -52.16 -3.31 32.80
N ASN A 299 -52.18 -2.68 33.99
CA ASN A 299 -51.15 -2.63 35.03
C ASN A 299 -50.83 -4.01 35.62
N GLY A 300 -49.62 -4.15 36.21
CA GLY A 300 -49.32 -5.23 37.14
C GLY A 300 -48.00 -5.07 37.88
N ASN A 301 -48.02 -4.34 39.00
CA ASN A 301 -46.98 -4.25 40.03
C ASN A 301 -46.77 -5.58 40.80
N GLY A 302 -45.56 -5.80 41.32
CA GLY A 302 -45.29 -6.65 42.51
C GLY A 302 -43.81 -7.11 42.61
N HIS A 303 -42.94 -6.43 43.37
CA HIS A 303 -42.57 -6.62 44.80
C HIS A 303 -41.85 -7.93 45.19
N GLY A 304 -40.60 -7.81 45.66
CA GLY A 304 -40.15 -8.41 46.94
C GLY A 304 -38.94 -9.37 46.96
N HIS A 305 -37.88 -8.97 47.71
CA HIS A 305 -36.89 -9.74 48.54
C HIS A 305 -36.10 -10.92 47.91
N ASP A 306 -34.86 -11.30 48.26
CA ASP A 306 -33.87 -11.19 49.36
C ASP A 306 -32.47 -11.47 48.72
N GLY A 307 -31.28 -11.04 49.14
CA GLY A 307 -30.72 -10.93 50.48
C GLY A 307 -29.90 -12.18 50.86
N MET A 308 -28.62 -12.31 50.46
CA MET A 308 -27.73 -13.36 51.01
C MET A 308 -26.23 -12.97 50.98
N ASP A 309 -25.70 -12.70 52.18
CA ASP A 309 -24.28 -12.55 52.53
C ASP A 309 -23.60 -13.91 52.76
N VAL A 310 -22.31 -14.01 52.46
CA VAL A 310 -21.42 -15.08 52.93
C VAL A 310 -20.04 -14.50 53.25
N ASP A 311 -19.74 -14.41 54.55
CA ASP A 311 -18.42 -14.10 55.09
C ASP A 311 -17.66 -15.40 55.45
N ALA A 312 -16.32 -15.28 55.42
CA ALA A 312 -15.38 -15.65 56.50
C ALA A 312 -14.30 -16.73 56.22
N GLU A 313 -13.03 -16.24 56.28
CA GLU A 313 -11.80 -16.87 56.86
C GLU A 313 -11.03 -17.86 55.95
N GLY A 314 -9.70 -17.86 55.77
CA GLY A 314 -8.56 -17.18 56.42
C GLY A 314 -7.37 -18.18 56.59
N GLN A 315 -6.15 -17.76 56.19
CA GLN A 315 -4.79 -18.29 56.51
C GLN A 315 -4.07 -19.28 55.54
N PRO A 316 -2.70 -19.35 55.52
CA PRO A 316 -1.77 -18.30 55.08
C PRO A 316 -0.52 -18.83 54.29
N GLU A 317 0.31 -17.89 53.81
CA GLU A 317 1.74 -17.98 53.41
C GLU A 317 2.26 -19.09 52.49
N GLY A 318 2.56 -18.68 51.25
CA GLY A 318 3.76 -19.10 50.53
C GLY A 318 4.43 -17.83 49.97
N GLU A 319 5.41 -17.29 50.67
CA GLU A 319 6.36 -16.31 50.11
C GLU A 319 7.23 -17.05 49.08
N GLU A 320 6.75 -17.14 47.84
CA GLU A 320 7.64 -17.22 46.70
C GLU A 320 7.96 -15.78 46.31
N GLY A 321 9.25 -15.45 46.28
CA GLY A 321 9.74 -14.15 45.85
C GLY A 321 9.26 -13.88 44.44
N ALA A 322 8.16 -13.14 44.34
CA ALA A 322 7.79 -12.44 43.14
C ALA A 322 8.92 -11.45 42.88
N GLU A 323 9.74 -11.75 41.89
CA GLU A 323 10.39 -10.69 41.12
C GLU A 323 9.30 -9.64 40.88
N GLU A 324 9.49 -8.41 41.37
CA GLU A 324 8.56 -7.30 41.10
C GLU A 324 8.45 -7.19 39.58
N ALA A 325 7.46 -7.88 39.01
CA ALA A 325 7.18 -7.82 37.60
C ALA A 325 6.91 -6.34 37.33
N ALA A 326 7.74 -5.73 36.47
CA ALA A 326 7.64 -4.33 36.14
C ALA A 326 6.17 -3.99 35.86
N GLU A 327 5.57 -3.18 36.74
CA GLU A 327 4.16 -2.84 36.67
C GLU A 327 3.96 -1.94 35.44
N ILE A 328 3.06 -2.36 34.54
CA ILE A 328 2.76 -1.61 33.33
C ILE A 328 1.91 -0.39 33.73
N PRO A 329 2.26 0.84 33.29
CA PRO A 329 1.47 2.02 33.59
C PRO A 329 0.01 1.87 33.19
N GLU A 330 -0.93 2.41 33.98
CA GLU A 330 -2.37 2.26 33.69
C GLU A 330 -2.76 2.81 32.31
N GLU A 331 -2.07 3.85 31.84
CA GLU A 331 -2.22 4.44 30.50
C GLU A 331 -1.91 3.45 29.36
N ASP A 332 -1.17 2.39 29.66
CA ASP A 332 -0.71 1.40 28.70
C ASP A 332 -1.56 0.12 28.70
N TYR A 333 -2.54 -0.01 29.60
CA TYR A 333 -3.44 -1.18 29.62
C TYR A 333 -4.21 -1.37 28.32
N GLY A 334 -4.65 -0.29 27.67
CA GLY A 334 -5.31 -0.38 26.37
C GLY A 334 -4.37 -0.88 25.27
N ALA A 335 -3.11 -0.44 25.30
CA ALA A 335 -2.11 -0.88 24.34
C ALA A 335 -1.67 -2.33 24.60
N LEU A 336 -1.53 -2.72 25.87
CA LEU A 336 -1.25 -4.08 26.29
C LEU A 336 -2.36 -5.04 25.84
N ALA A 337 -3.63 -4.68 26.06
CA ALA A 337 -4.76 -5.49 25.60
C ALA A 337 -4.73 -5.72 24.08
N LEU A 338 -4.37 -4.70 23.29
CA LEU A 338 -4.19 -4.88 21.85
C LEU A 338 -2.99 -5.78 21.52
N LEU A 339 -1.86 -5.65 22.23
CA LEU A 339 -0.72 -6.54 22.04
C LEU A 339 -1.05 -7.99 22.36
N ASP A 340 -1.85 -8.26 23.40
CA ASP A 340 -2.34 -9.61 23.72
C ASP A 340 -3.22 -10.21 22.61
N THR A 341 -3.94 -9.36 21.87
CA THR A 341 -4.72 -9.83 20.70
C THR A 341 -3.89 -10.06 19.45
N VAL A 342 -2.77 -9.35 19.31
CA VAL A 342 -1.92 -9.39 18.11
C VAL A 342 -0.83 -10.45 18.21
N ILE A 343 -0.23 -10.61 19.39
CA ILE A 343 0.90 -11.49 19.65
C ILE A 343 0.39 -12.74 20.37
N GLU A 344 0.37 -13.86 19.65
CA GLU A 344 0.01 -15.15 20.25
C GLU A 344 1.01 -15.53 21.34
N GLU A 345 0.50 -16.02 22.47
CA GLU A 345 1.29 -16.46 23.63
C GLU A 345 2.27 -15.36 24.11
N ARG A 346 1.85 -14.09 24.05
CA ARG A 346 2.69 -12.93 24.42
C ARG A 346 3.37 -13.12 25.78
N GLU A 347 2.63 -13.53 26.81
CA GLU A 347 3.15 -13.73 28.17
C GLU A 347 4.29 -14.75 28.25
N GLU A 348 4.32 -15.74 27.36
CA GLU A 348 5.39 -16.74 27.29
C GLU A 348 6.60 -16.25 26.48
N ARG A 349 6.37 -15.30 25.56
CA ARG A 349 7.37 -14.81 24.61
C ARG A 349 8.06 -13.51 25.04
N LEU A 350 7.35 -12.64 25.76
CA LEU A 350 7.77 -11.28 26.09
C LEU A 350 7.45 -10.96 27.55
N SER A 351 8.45 -10.48 28.27
CA SER A 351 8.26 -9.96 29.62
C SER A 351 7.48 -8.63 29.61
N ASN A 352 6.97 -8.20 30.77
CA ASN A 352 6.36 -6.87 30.88
C ASN A 352 7.35 -5.74 30.61
N GLU A 353 8.64 -5.94 30.91
CA GLU A 353 9.72 -5.01 30.58
C GLU A 353 9.90 -4.88 29.06
N ASP A 354 9.84 -6.00 28.34
CA ASP A 354 9.88 -6.01 26.88
C ASP A 354 8.68 -5.27 26.28
N VAL A 355 7.48 -5.48 26.82
CA VAL A 355 6.27 -4.76 26.38
C VAL A 355 6.42 -3.25 26.60
N ALA A 356 6.85 -2.82 27.78
CA ALA A 356 7.08 -1.42 28.07
C ALA A 356 8.11 -0.81 27.11
N ALA A 357 9.18 -1.54 26.79
CA ALA A 357 10.19 -1.09 25.85
C ALA A 357 9.67 -1.01 24.40
N ILE A 358 8.87 -1.98 23.96
CA ILE A 358 8.20 -1.97 22.64
C ILE A 358 7.28 -0.74 22.52
N LEU A 359 6.46 -0.47 23.53
CA LEU A 359 5.55 0.68 23.53
C LEU A 359 6.32 2.01 23.50
N ALA A 360 7.42 2.11 24.25
CA ALA A 360 8.30 3.28 24.22
C ALA A 360 8.91 3.49 22.82
N ILE A 361 9.41 2.43 22.16
CA ILE A 361 9.93 2.50 20.79
C ILE A 361 8.84 3.00 19.83
N ILE A 362 7.62 2.48 19.93
CA ILE A 362 6.51 2.90 19.05
C ILE A 362 6.18 4.38 19.25
N ARG A 363 6.09 4.85 20.49
CA ARG A 363 5.84 6.27 20.79
C ARG A 363 6.95 7.18 20.27
N GLU A 364 8.21 6.78 20.43
CA GLU A 364 9.35 7.58 19.98
C GLU A 364 9.45 7.69 18.45
N THR A 365 9.06 6.62 17.73
CA THR A 365 9.19 6.56 16.27
C THR A 365 7.95 7.06 15.54
N LEU A 366 6.75 6.71 16.01
CA LEU A 366 5.48 7.02 15.36
C LEU A 366 4.65 8.08 16.07
N GLY A 367 4.86 8.27 17.38
CA GLY A 367 4.23 9.35 18.12
C GLY A 367 4.82 10.67 17.65
N GLY A 368 4.05 11.45 16.87
CA GLY A 368 4.49 12.76 16.42
C GLY A 368 5.03 13.57 17.60
N GLN A 369 6.26 14.07 17.50
CA GLN A 369 6.77 15.04 18.46
C GLN A 369 5.76 16.19 18.51
N ALA A 370 5.16 16.43 19.67
CA ALA A 370 4.45 17.68 19.90
C ALA A 370 5.41 18.81 19.50
N PRO A 371 4.96 19.80 18.70
CA PRO A 371 5.83 20.90 18.33
C PRO A 371 6.31 21.55 19.63
N THR A 372 7.61 21.46 19.91
CA THR A 372 8.26 22.25 20.95
C THR A 372 7.97 23.72 20.62
N GLU A 373 7.10 24.34 21.42
CA GLU A 373 6.88 25.79 21.39
C GLU A 373 8.25 26.46 21.53
N ALA A 374 8.62 27.24 20.51
CA ALA A 374 9.81 28.07 20.48
C ALA A 374 9.42 29.54 20.62
#